data_AF-A0A8H7E8Z3-F1
#
_entry.id   AF-A0A8H7E8Z3-F1
#
_cell.length_a   1.000
_cell.length_b   1.000
_cell.length_c   1.000
_cell.angle_alpha   90.00
_cell.angle_beta   90.00
_cell.angle_gamma   90.00
#
_symmetry.space_group_name_H-M   'P 1'
#
loop_
_entity.id
_entity.type
_entity.pdbx_description
1 polymer ?
#
loop_
_entity_poly.entity_id
_entity_poly.type
_entity_poly.pdbx_seq_one_letter_code
_entity_poly.pdbx_strand_id
1 'polypeptide(L)' 'MLDAQDWVNIHEKRIALTVRAVSIIDPRQKIRLIMLYPASVGRNTSEVLRVIDSLQTGDKERGDYTNELAGGRGR' A
#
# COMPACT_ATOMS: atom_id res chain seq x y z
N MET A 1 -9.01 7.44 -5.48
CA MET A 1 -8.68 8.29 -4.32
C MET A 1 -8.62 9.71 -4.86
N LEU A 2 -9.31 10.66 -4.22
CA LEU A 2 -9.22 12.09 -4.57
C LEU A 2 -7.88 12.63 -4.08
N ASP A 3 -7.26 13.56 -4.80
CA ASP A 3 -5.96 14.13 -4.44
C ASP A 3 -6.05 15.59 -3.97
N ALA A 4 -4.90 16.17 -3.58
CA ALA A 4 -4.85 17.55 -3.16
C ALA A 4 -5.14 18.54 -4.31
N GLN A 5 -4.94 18.11 -5.57
CA GLN A 5 -5.23 18.92 -6.75
C GLN A 5 -6.72 18.99 -7.09
N ASP A 6 -7.54 18.07 -6.58
CA ASP A 6 -8.99 18.11 -6.81
C ASP A 6 -9.63 19.43 -6.31
N TRP A 7 -9.13 20.02 -5.22
CA TRP A 7 -9.60 21.33 -4.72
C TRP A 7 -9.43 22.46 -5.76
N VAL A 8 -8.37 22.39 -6.56
CA VAL A 8 -8.06 23.35 -7.63
C VAL A 8 -8.97 23.10 -8.84
N ASN A 9 -9.24 21.83 -9.16
CA ASN A 9 -10.02 21.43 -10.33
C ASN A 9 -11.53 21.73 -10.20
N ILE A 10 -12.05 21.84 -8.97
CA ILE A 10 -13.47 22.15 -8.71
C ILE A 10 -13.88 23.52 -9.27
N HIS A 11 -12.97 24.50 -9.28
CA HIS A 11 -13.27 25.86 -9.76
C HIS A 11 -13.30 25.95 -11.29
N GLU A 12 -12.67 24.99 -12.00
CA GLU A 12 -12.46 25.05 -13.44
C GLU A 12 -13.35 24.09 -14.25
N LYS A 13 -14.33 23.42 -13.60
CA LYS A 13 -15.20 22.39 -14.21
C LYS A 13 -14.42 21.30 -14.97
N ARG A 14 -13.19 21.01 -14.57
CA ARG A 14 -12.40 19.91 -15.12
C ARG A 14 -12.77 18.60 -14.42
N ILE A 15 -12.68 17.48 -15.13
CA ILE A 15 -12.98 16.15 -14.59
C ILE A 15 -11.95 15.84 -13.49
N ALA A 16 -12.43 15.55 -12.27
CA ALA A 16 -11.59 15.09 -11.16
C ALA A 16 -10.84 13.81 -11.58
N LEU A 17 -9.51 13.89 -11.67
CA LEU A 17 -8.67 12.78 -12.11
C LEU A 17 -8.29 11.93 -10.91
N THR A 18 -8.99 10.82 -10.72
CA THR A 18 -8.74 9.93 -9.59
C THR A 18 -7.31 9.35 -9.60
N VAL A 19 -6.58 9.49 -8.50
CA VAL A 19 -5.27 8.84 -8.30
C VAL A 19 -5.46 7.33 -8.18
N ARG A 20 -4.54 6.60 -8.83
CA ARG A 20 -4.50 5.14 -8.85
C ARG A 20 -3.62 4.66 -7.70
N ALA A 21 -4.23 4.02 -6.71
CA ALA A 21 -3.52 3.41 -5.59
C ALA A 21 -3.38 1.90 -5.79
N VAL A 22 -2.24 1.34 -5.38
CA VAL A 22 -2.03 -0.08 -5.14
C VAL A 22 -1.62 -0.24 -3.68
N SER A 23 -2.39 -1.02 -2.93
CA SER A 23 -2.14 -1.28 -1.51
C SER A 23 -1.84 -2.77 -1.32
N ILE A 24 -0.71 -3.09 -0.70
CA ILE A 24 -0.34 -4.46 -0.34
C ILE A 24 -0.71 -4.66 1.13
N ILE A 25 -1.60 -5.61 1.39
CA ILE A 25 -2.15 -5.92 2.71
C ILE A 25 -1.71 -7.32 3.10
N ASP A 26 -1.16 -7.47 4.30
CA ASP A 26 -0.75 -8.77 4.81
C ASP A 26 -1.94 -9.57 5.40
N PRO A 27 -1.77 -10.87 5.72
CA PRO A 27 -2.83 -11.69 6.33
C PRO A 27 -3.30 -11.17 7.70
N ARG A 28 -2.56 -10.24 8.31
CA ARG A 28 -2.88 -9.62 9.60
C ARG A 28 -3.57 -8.27 9.42
N GLN A 29 -4.05 -8.00 8.21
CA GLN A 29 -4.79 -6.81 7.82
C GLN A 29 -3.98 -5.51 7.99
N LYS A 30 -2.65 -5.59 8.00
CA LYS A 30 -1.77 -4.42 8.01
C LYS A 30 -1.40 -4.04 6.59
N ILE A 31 -1.44 -2.74 6.31
CA ILE A 31 -0.95 -2.18 5.06
C ILE A 31 0.59 -2.18 5.12
N ARG A 32 1.23 -2.91 4.20
CA ARG A 32 2.69 -3.04 4.11
C ARG A 32 3.32 -2.05 3.14
N LEU A 33 2.58 -1.69 2.09
CA LEU A 33 3.00 -0.70 1.11
C LEU A 33 1.78 -0.05 0.46
N ILE A 34 1.90 1.24 0.14
CA ILE A 34 0.98 1.97 -0.74
C ILE A 34 1.81 2.59 -1.87
N MET A 35 1.45 2.30 -3.12
CA MET A 35 2.00 2.94 -4.30
C MET A 35 0.93 3.83 -4.94
N LEU A 36 1.24 5.11 -5.11
CA LEU A 36 0.34 6.12 -5.66
C LEU A 36 0.84 6.55 -7.03
N TYR A 37 -0.02 6.43 -8.04
CA TYR A 37 0.26 6.82 -9.41
C TYR A 37 -0.76 7.87 -9.87
N PRO A 38 -0.34 8.89 -10.64
CA PRO A 38 -1.26 9.79 -11.31
C PRO A 38 -2.22 9.02 -12.23
N ALA A 39 -3.39 9.60 -12.52
CA ALA A 39 -4.38 8.98 -13.41
C ALA A 39 -3.85 8.69 -14.82
N SER A 40 -2.85 9.45 -15.28
CA SER A 40 -2.23 9.35 -16.60
C SER A 40 -1.25 8.17 -16.76
N VAL A 41 -0.83 7.53 -15.67
CA VAL A 41 0.23 6.51 -15.70
C VAL A 41 -0.32 5.13 -15.35
N GLY A 42 0.18 4.10 -16.05
CA GLY A 42 -0.11 2.70 -15.75
C GLY A 42 0.57 2.21 -14.47
N ARG A 43 0.10 1.09 -13.93
CA ARG A 43 0.76 0.43 -12.78
C ARG A 43 1.89 -0.46 -13.28
N ASN A 44 2.98 -0.55 -12.52
CA ASN A 44 4.06 -1.49 -12.83
C ASN A 44 3.85 -2.82 -12.10
N THR A 45 3.35 -3.84 -12.81
CA THR A 45 3.07 -5.17 -12.22
C THR A 45 4.34 -5.91 -11.82
N SER A 46 5.47 -5.73 -12.52
CA SER A 46 6.72 -6.39 -12.14
C SER A 46 7.23 -5.87 -10.79
N GLU A 47 7.04 -4.58 -10.53
CA GLU A 47 7.39 -3.98 -9.24
C GLU A 47 6.47 -4.48 -8.12
N VAL A 48 5.17 -4.67 -8.39
CA VAL A 48 4.24 -5.27 -7.41
C VAL A 48 4.72 -6.67 -7.01
N LEU A 49 5.11 -7.52 -7.96
CA LEU A 49 5.63 -8.86 -7.67
C LEU A 49 6.93 -8.80 -6.86
N ARG A 50 7.88 -7.97 -7.27
CA ARG A 50 9.17 -7.77 -6.56
C ARG A 50 8.96 -7.38 -5.10
N VAL A 51 8.02 -6.47 -4.85
CA VAL A 51 7.69 -6.04 -3.49
C VAL A 51 7.08 -7.18 -2.69
N ILE A 52 6.12 -7.93 -3.26
CA ILE A 52 5.52 -9.08 -2.57
C ILE A 52 6.59 -10.09 -2.18
N ASP A 53 7.47 -10.46 -3.10
CA ASP A 53 8.55 -11.42 -2.85
C ASP A 53 9.51 -10.90 -1.77
N SER A 54 9.87 -9.62 -1.81
CA SER A 54 10.74 -8.99 -0.80
C SER A 54 10.08 -8.97 0.58
N LEU A 55 8.79 -8.63 0.67
CA LEU A 55 8.05 -8.61 1.93
C LEU A 55 7.92 -10.01 2.51
N GLN A 56 7.57 -11.01 1.70
CA GLN A 56 7.44 -12.40 2.13
C GLN A 56 8.79 -13.00 2.53
N THR A 57 9.86 -12.69 1.81
CA THR A 57 11.22 -13.14 2.16
C THR A 57 11.68 -12.52 3.48
N GLY A 58 11.47 -11.21 3.65
CA GLY A 58 11.76 -10.51 4.90
C GLY A 58 10.98 -11.08 6.09
N ASP A 59 9.70 -11.42 5.90
CA ASP A 59 8.87 -12.02 6.95
C ASP A 59 9.36 -13.43 7.33
N LYS A 60 9.86 -14.23 6.37
CA LYS A 60 10.45 -15.55 6.62
C LYS A 60 11.75 -15.47 7.41
N GLU A 61 12.64 -14.53 7.06
CA GLU A 61 13.94 -14.38 7.71
C GLU A 61 13.84 -13.73 9.10
N ARG A 62 12.93 -12.77 9.27
CA ARG A 62 12.71 -12.08 10.55
C ARG A 62 11.97 -12.94 11.59
N GLY A 63 11.29 -14.02 11.19
CA GLY A 63 10.56 -14.90 12.09
C GLY A 63 9.61 -14.14 13.02
N ASP A 64 8.45 -13.72 12.52
CA ASP A 64 7.29 -13.25 13.31
C ASP A 64 7.60 -12.53 14.65
N TYR A 65 8.25 -11.35 14.62
CA TYR A 65 8.43 -10.46 15.79
C TYR A 65 7.14 -9.98 16.47
N THR A 66 6.00 -10.44 16.00
CA THR A 66 4.70 -10.01 16.49
C THR A 66 3.99 -11.03 17.34
N ASN A 67 4.58 -12.21 17.54
CA ASN A 67 4.11 -13.16 18.53
C ASN A 67 4.42 -12.67 19.97
N GLU A 68 5.39 -11.76 20.14
CA GLU A 68 5.74 -11.20 21.47
C GLU A 68 4.84 -10.01 21.87
N LEU A 69 4.35 -9.22 20.93
CA LEU A 69 3.56 -8.01 21.23
C LEU A 69 2.04 -8.28 21.37
N ALA A 70 1.56 -9.47 21.04
CA ALA A 70 0.14 -9.84 21.12
C ALA A 70 -0.17 -10.92 22.17
N GLY A 71 0.82 -11.39 22.92
CA GLY A 71 0.73 -12.62 23.72
C GLY A 71 1.45 -12.60 25.07
N GLY A 72 1.42 -11.48 25.79
CA GLY A 72 1.84 -11.41 27.19
C GLY A 72 0.86 -12.13 28.13
N ARG A 73 0.86 -13.46 28.11
CA ARG A 73 0.46 -14.40 29.18
C ARG A 73 1.15 -15.71 28.81
N GLY A 74 2.37 -15.95 29.30
CA GLY A 74 2.61 -16.29 30.70
C GLY A 74 2.37 -17.78 30.86
N ARG A 75 3.40 -18.57 30.52
CA ARG A 75 3.67 -19.81 31.24
C ARG A 75 4.48 -19.46 32.47
#